data_AF-A0A5B8C463-F1
#
_entry.id   AF-A0A5B8C463-F1
#
_cell.length_a   1.000
_cell.length_b   1.000
_cell.length_c   1.000
_cell.angle_alpha   90.00
_cell.angle_beta   90.00
_cell.angle_gamma   90.00
#
_symmetry.space_group_name_H-M   'P 1'
#
loop_
_entity.id
_entity.type
_entity.pdbx_description
1 polymer ?
#
loop_
_entity_poly.entity_id
_entity_poly.type
_entity_poly.pdbx_seq_one_letter_code
_entity_poly.pdbx_strand_id
1 'polypeptide(L)'
;MSDSSHTTSATAVADPTLTETCASIGCSRWQSTRRSARMARTGLARLNEADPGDATALVLACAAVPRWARAIVEGRPYADADAALTAARTAAVPWTPEEVDAALARHPRIGERVRGDETDAAHSREEQAGVDPTDAETARRLAAGNAAYEARFGHVFLIRAGGRTGPEILAALEQRLTNDPVSERLVVAEQLREIAVLRLAKELGVTPKEPEMSDTRSAGTTAANATAPDATAAIVLGDNQYGKAEVRLLRVDRDTPRHRITELSVTSQLRGDFASAHLVGDNAPVVATDTQKNTVFALAKDGVGAPEEFALRLAEHFTSGFDWVSGGRWLVKQYTWERIPTTLADNATGGTHDHAFVKGGTETRTAVVQRDGDDVFVVAGLEDLSVLKSTGSEFHGFPRDRYTTLAETDDRILATSVTARWRYTTADVDYDALYADVRRLLLETFADVHSFALQQTLYKMGERVLHEHPEIGEIRFSMPNLHHFLVDLAPFGMDNPGEVFYAADRPYGLIEAEVRRSDVAPDPRAWATVAGFC
;
A
#
# COMPACT_ATOMS: atom_id res chain seq x y z
N MET A 1 25.32 -3.17 -48.84
CA MET A 1 26.42 -3.42 -49.81
C MET A 1 27.71 -3.09 -49.07
N SER A 2 28.47 -4.04 -48.54
CA SER A 2 29.19 -5.18 -49.18
C SER A 2 30.54 -4.73 -49.81
N ASP A 3 31.69 -5.35 -49.55
CA ASP A 3 31.96 -6.52 -48.68
C ASP A 3 33.45 -6.65 -48.25
N SER A 4 33.68 -7.69 -47.43
CA SER A 4 34.90 -8.27 -46.83
C SER A 4 36.12 -8.44 -47.77
N SER A 5 37.37 -8.53 -47.25
CA SER A 5 38.11 -9.81 -46.98
C SER A 5 39.63 -9.51 -46.79
N HIS A 6 40.56 -10.35 -46.24
CA HIS A 6 40.50 -11.61 -45.47
C HIS A 6 41.81 -11.86 -44.64
N THR A 7 41.91 -13.04 -43.98
CA THR A 7 43.05 -13.62 -43.19
C THR A 7 44.19 -14.21 -44.07
N THR A 8 45.34 -14.76 -43.62
CA THR A 8 45.83 -15.41 -42.36
C THR A 8 47.40 -15.24 -42.26
N SER A 9 48.32 -15.95 -41.55
CA SER A 9 48.38 -17.20 -40.74
C SER A 9 49.69 -17.34 -39.91
N ALA A 10 49.63 -18.11 -38.80
CA ALA A 10 50.63 -19.07 -38.23
C ALA A 10 52.08 -18.60 -37.81
N THR A 11 52.84 -19.24 -36.89
CA THR A 11 52.69 -20.48 -36.05
C THR A 11 53.55 -20.42 -34.75
N ALA A 12 53.36 -21.36 -33.80
CA ALA A 12 54.19 -21.61 -32.60
C ALA A 12 55.33 -22.67 -32.87
N VAL A 13 56.09 -23.31 -31.96
CA VAL A 13 55.94 -23.85 -30.57
C VAL A 13 57.34 -24.12 -29.93
N ALA A 14 57.54 -23.97 -28.61
CA ALA A 14 58.63 -24.60 -27.81
C ALA A 14 58.42 -24.57 -26.26
N ASP A 15 59.08 -25.49 -25.53
CA ASP A 15 59.33 -25.60 -24.06
C ASP A 15 60.55 -26.56 -23.87
N PRO A 16 61.41 -26.48 -22.82
CA PRO A 16 61.28 -27.44 -21.70
C PRO A 16 61.81 -27.02 -20.29
N THR A 17 61.40 -27.81 -19.28
CA THR A 17 61.75 -27.81 -17.83
C THR A 17 63.10 -28.51 -17.50
N LEU A 18 63.65 -28.58 -16.26
CA LEU A 18 63.20 -28.28 -14.87
C LEU A 18 64.32 -27.49 -14.11
N THR A 19 64.92 -27.72 -12.92
CA THR A 19 64.85 -28.74 -11.83
C THR A 19 65.35 -28.17 -10.49
N GLU A 20 64.59 -28.32 -9.39
CA GLU A 20 64.94 -28.39 -7.93
C GLU A 20 65.94 -27.39 -7.26
N THR A 21 65.77 -26.94 -6.00
CA THR A 21 65.54 -27.76 -4.78
C THR A 21 64.91 -26.97 -3.60
N CYS A 22 64.27 -27.71 -2.68
CA CYS A 22 63.78 -27.38 -1.31
C CYS A 22 64.66 -26.45 -0.43
N ALA A 23 64.18 -25.81 0.66
CA ALA A 23 62.85 -25.56 1.29
C ALA A 23 63.05 -24.44 2.38
N SER A 24 62.09 -23.92 3.17
CA SER A 24 61.03 -24.58 3.97
C SER A 24 60.17 -23.56 4.77
N ILE A 25 59.08 -24.06 5.40
CA ILE A 25 58.22 -23.40 6.43
C ILE A 25 57.46 -22.13 6.00
N GLY A 26 56.11 -22.16 6.05
CA GLY A 26 55.35 -20.89 6.19
C GLY A 26 53.84 -20.88 5.86
N CYS A 27 53.40 -21.40 4.70
CA CYS A 27 52.16 -20.88 4.08
C CYS A 27 51.06 -21.90 3.68
N SER A 28 51.11 -23.18 4.08
CA SER A 28 50.11 -24.19 3.67
C SER A 28 48.92 -24.38 4.62
N ARG A 29 49.01 -23.96 5.89
CA ARG A 29 48.01 -24.28 6.94
C ARG A 29 46.82 -23.31 7.06
N TRP A 30 46.77 -22.28 6.22
CA TRP A 30 45.70 -21.26 6.21
C TRP A 30 44.74 -21.36 5.01
N GLN A 31 45.07 -22.13 3.97
CA GLN A 31 44.24 -22.26 2.76
C GLN A 31 43.47 -23.59 2.67
N SER A 32 44.00 -24.69 3.24
CA SER A 32 43.29 -25.98 3.29
C SER A 32 42.12 -25.96 4.29
N THR A 33 42.28 -25.30 5.43
CA THR A 33 41.28 -25.20 6.51
C THR A 33 39.99 -24.48 6.11
N ARG A 34 40.00 -23.62 5.08
CA ARG A 34 38.78 -23.00 4.54
C ARG A 34 37.99 -23.88 3.56
N ARG A 35 38.53 -25.02 3.09
CA ARG A 35 37.81 -25.96 2.20
C ARG A 35 37.20 -27.18 2.90
N SER A 36 37.55 -27.45 4.16
CA SER A 36 37.03 -28.60 4.93
C SER A 36 36.11 -28.23 6.10
N ALA A 37 35.58 -27.00 6.12
CA ALA A 37 34.62 -26.53 7.13
C ALA A 37 33.23 -26.17 6.58
N ARG A 38 33.00 -26.30 5.26
CA ARG A 38 31.66 -26.21 4.65
C ARG A 38 30.92 -27.55 4.84
N MET A 39 30.54 -27.86 6.09
CA MET A 39 29.37 -28.72 6.28
C MET A 39 28.21 -28.10 5.48
N ALA A 40 27.38 -28.93 4.85
CA ALA A 40 26.21 -28.45 4.13
C ALA A 40 25.19 -27.93 5.14
N ARG A 41 25.29 -26.64 5.49
CA ARG A 41 24.33 -25.96 6.36
C ARG A 41 22.99 -25.98 5.66
N THR A 42 21.97 -26.50 6.34
CA THR A 42 20.60 -26.58 5.87
C THR A 42 19.75 -25.49 6.49
N GLY A 43 18.63 -25.18 5.86
CA GLY A 43 17.64 -24.24 6.36
C GLY A 43 18.15 -22.83 6.61
N LEU A 44 17.60 -22.15 7.62
CA LEU A 44 17.85 -20.73 7.90
C LEU A 44 19.33 -20.32 7.97
N ALA A 45 20.19 -21.16 8.53
CA ALA A 45 21.64 -20.89 8.61
C ALA A 45 22.26 -20.70 7.21
N ARG A 46 21.79 -21.46 6.21
CA ARG A 46 22.20 -21.31 4.80
C ARG A 46 21.82 -19.95 4.22
N LEU A 47 20.66 -19.41 4.56
CA LEU A 47 20.24 -18.08 4.10
C LEU A 47 21.03 -16.99 4.84
N ASN A 48 21.07 -17.02 6.17
CA ASN A 48 21.70 -15.99 6.99
C ASN A 48 23.20 -15.84 6.76
N GLU A 49 23.92 -16.96 6.59
CA GLU A 49 25.39 -16.97 6.58
C GLU A 49 26.01 -17.06 5.17
N ALA A 50 25.20 -17.10 4.11
CA ALA A 50 25.67 -17.05 2.74
C ALA A 50 26.18 -15.65 2.35
N ASP A 51 27.21 -15.61 1.50
CA ASP A 51 27.62 -14.38 0.82
C ASP A 51 26.44 -13.79 0.02
N PRO A 52 26.33 -12.45 -0.14
CA PRO A 52 25.15 -11.82 -0.73
C PRO A 52 24.75 -12.35 -2.12
N GLY A 53 25.72 -12.81 -2.92
CA GLY A 53 25.47 -13.46 -4.21
C GLY A 53 24.76 -14.82 -4.08
N ASP A 54 25.32 -15.74 -3.27
CA ASP A 54 24.72 -17.06 -2.99
C ASP A 54 23.32 -16.91 -2.38
N ALA A 55 23.13 -15.94 -1.48
CA ALA A 55 21.82 -15.64 -0.87
C ALA A 55 20.81 -15.09 -1.89
N THR A 56 21.23 -14.19 -2.77
CA THR A 56 20.37 -13.65 -3.85
C THR A 56 19.97 -14.74 -4.84
N ALA A 57 20.89 -15.64 -5.21
CA ALA A 57 20.60 -16.76 -6.08
C ALA A 57 19.58 -17.74 -5.48
N LEU A 58 19.68 -18.04 -4.18
CA LEU A 58 18.72 -18.87 -3.45
C LEU A 58 17.30 -18.28 -3.50
N VAL A 59 17.16 -16.99 -3.19
CA VAL A 59 15.84 -16.35 -3.17
C VAL A 59 15.27 -16.15 -4.58
N LEU A 60 16.10 -15.83 -5.58
CA LEU A 60 15.67 -15.75 -6.99
C LEU A 60 15.22 -17.10 -7.57
N ALA A 61 15.66 -18.23 -7.02
CA ALA A 61 15.16 -19.56 -7.38
C ALA A 61 13.74 -19.83 -6.83
N CYS A 62 13.29 -19.09 -5.81
CA CYS A 62 11.92 -19.16 -5.30
C CYS A 62 10.95 -18.35 -6.18
N ALA A 63 11.34 -17.12 -6.53
CA ALA A 63 10.68 -16.28 -7.53
C ALA A 63 11.66 -15.30 -8.20
N ALA A 64 11.52 -15.11 -9.51
CA ALA A 64 12.42 -14.30 -10.34
C ALA A 64 12.18 -12.78 -10.21
N VAL A 65 12.09 -12.27 -8.97
CA VAL A 65 11.69 -10.89 -8.64
C VAL A 65 12.84 -10.18 -7.90
N PRO A 66 13.63 -9.33 -8.59
CA PRO A 66 14.84 -8.73 -8.01
C PRO A 66 14.59 -7.82 -6.79
N ARG A 67 13.48 -7.06 -6.73
CA ARG A 67 13.14 -6.25 -5.54
C ARG A 67 12.87 -7.12 -4.32
N TRP A 68 12.13 -8.21 -4.51
CA TRP A 68 11.77 -9.16 -3.45
C TRP A 68 13.01 -9.91 -2.93
N ALA A 69 13.83 -10.45 -3.84
CA ALA A 69 15.08 -11.11 -3.49
C ALA A 69 16.05 -10.16 -2.75
N ARG A 70 16.21 -8.92 -3.25
CA ARG A 70 17.05 -7.92 -2.59
C ARG A 70 16.57 -7.60 -1.17
N ALA A 71 15.27 -7.35 -0.97
CA ALA A 71 14.72 -7.04 0.35
C ALA A 71 14.92 -8.20 1.37
N ILE A 72 14.78 -9.46 0.93
CA ILE A 72 15.02 -10.63 1.78
C ILE A 72 16.52 -10.80 2.09
N VAL A 73 17.42 -10.48 1.15
CA VAL A 73 18.87 -10.59 1.34
C VAL A 73 19.43 -9.45 2.19
N GLU A 74 18.86 -8.25 2.10
CA GLU A 74 19.18 -7.07 2.92
C GLU A 74 18.64 -7.21 4.36
N GLY A 75 17.52 -7.91 4.57
CA GLY A 75 16.92 -8.12 5.90
C GLY A 75 17.59 -9.17 6.79
N ARG A 76 18.74 -9.72 6.40
CA ARG A 76 19.48 -10.75 7.15
C ARG A 76 20.43 -10.14 8.20
N PRO A 77 20.73 -10.85 9.30
CA PRO A 77 20.27 -12.19 9.66
C PRO A 77 18.90 -12.18 10.34
N TYR A 78 18.05 -13.13 9.96
CA TYR A 78 16.77 -13.38 10.63
C TYR A 78 16.97 -14.24 11.88
N ALA A 79 16.21 -13.98 12.95
CA ALA A 79 16.28 -14.73 14.21
C ALA A 79 15.82 -16.19 14.05
N ASP A 80 14.76 -16.40 13.28
CA ASP A 80 14.12 -17.68 13.00
C ASP A 80 13.54 -17.72 11.57
N ALA A 81 12.96 -18.86 11.19
CA ALA A 81 12.39 -19.04 9.86
C ALA A 81 11.06 -18.28 9.65
N ASP A 82 10.27 -18.05 10.69
CA ASP A 82 9.01 -17.32 10.59
C ASP A 82 9.24 -15.82 10.42
N ALA A 83 10.31 -15.26 10.99
CA ALA A 83 10.80 -13.92 10.70
C ALA A 83 11.21 -13.78 9.22
N ALA A 84 11.97 -14.74 8.67
CA ALA A 84 12.36 -14.76 7.27
C ALA A 84 11.16 -14.89 6.32
N LEU A 85 10.21 -15.78 6.63
CA LEU A 85 8.97 -15.96 5.86
C LEU A 85 8.02 -14.77 6.00
N THR A 86 8.01 -14.06 7.13
CA THR A 86 7.22 -12.83 7.32
C THR A 86 7.78 -11.68 6.51
N ALA A 87 9.11 -11.49 6.51
CA ALA A 87 9.74 -10.54 5.60
C ALA A 87 9.46 -10.89 4.13
N ALA A 88 9.48 -12.18 3.77
CA ALA A 88 9.14 -12.63 2.42
C ALA A 88 7.66 -12.42 2.05
N ARG A 89 6.73 -12.44 3.00
CA ARG A 89 5.31 -12.10 2.80
C ARG A 89 5.08 -10.60 2.55
N THR A 90 5.87 -9.72 3.15
CA THR A 90 5.69 -8.26 3.05
C THR A 90 6.63 -7.57 2.04
N ALA A 91 7.72 -8.24 1.64
CA ALA A 91 8.73 -7.68 0.75
C ALA A 91 8.19 -7.25 -0.63
N ALA A 92 8.63 -6.07 -1.07
CA ALA A 92 8.41 -5.52 -2.42
C ALA A 92 6.95 -5.38 -2.88
N VAL A 93 5.96 -5.40 -1.97
CA VAL A 93 4.53 -5.28 -2.34
C VAL A 93 4.20 -3.85 -2.83
N PRO A 94 3.41 -3.68 -3.91
CA PRO A 94 3.08 -4.68 -4.92
C PRO A 94 4.27 -4.97 -5.87
N TRP A 95 4.36 -6.19 -6.37
CA TRP A 95 5.27 -6.53 -7.47
C TRP A 95 4.81 -5.83 -8.75
N THR A 96 5.74 -5.33 -9.57
CA THR A 96 5.36 -4.62 -10.82
C THR A 96 4.80 -5.60 -11.87
N PRO A 97 4.10 -5.13 -12.92
CA PRO A 97 3.63 -6.00 -13.99
C PRO A 97 4.76 -6.82 -14.64
N GLU A 98 5.95 -6.25 -14.77
CA GLU A 98 7.14 -6.88 -15.36
C GLU A 98 7.75 -7.92 -14.40
N GLU A 99 7.75 -7.64 -13.08
CA GLU A 99 8.14 -8.62 -12.05
C GLU A 99 7.18 -9.82 -12.03
N VAL A 100 5.89 -9.58 -12.25
CA VAL A 100 4.85 -10.62 -12.36
C VAL A 100 5.06 -11.48 -13.61
N ASP A 101 5.32 -10.90 -14.79
CA ASP A 101 5.60 -11.69 -16.01
C ASP A 101 6.91 -12.47 -15.93
N ALA A 102 7.98 -11.86 -15.38
CA ALA A 102 9.27 -12.53 -15.19
C ALA A 102 9.17 -13.74 -14.24
N ALA A 103 8.30 -13.66 -13.23
CA ALA A 103 7.97 -14.79 -12.38
C ALA A 103 7.09 -15.83 -13.10
N LEU A 104 5.99 -15.40 -13.73
CA LEU A 104 5.05 -16.27 -14.47
C LEU A 104 5.74 -17.11 -15.56
N ALA A 105 6.77 -16.58 -16.21
CA ALA A 105 7.55 -17.29 -17.23
C ALA A 105 8.19 -18.61 -16.73
N ARG A 106 8.24 -18.84 -15.40
CA ARG A 106 8.72 -20.08 -14.77
C ARG A 106 7.61 -21.02 -14.28
N HIS A 107 6.34 -20.69 -14.49
CA HIS A 107 5.20 -21.50 -14.05
C HIS A 107 4.51 -22.21 -15.23
N PRO A 108 4.56 -23.55 -15.29
CA PRO A 108 3.82 -24.32 -16.28
C PRO A 108 2.33 -24.39 -15.94
N ARG A 109 1.49 -24.69 -16.96
CA ARG A 109 0.04 -24.86 -16.84
C ARG A 109 -0.37 -25.88 -15.78
N ILE A 110 -1.54 -25.67 -15.19
CA ILE A 110 -2.13 -26.60 -14.22
C ILE A 110 -2.80 -27.76 -14.95
N GLY A 111 -2.32 -28.99 -14.71
CA GLY A 111 -2.85 -30.23 -15.29
C GLY A 111 -2.11 -30.78 -16.51
N GLU A 112 -1.12 -30.08 -17.06
CA GLU A 112 -0.24 -30.60 -18.11
C GLU A 112 1.02 -31.27 -17.53
N ARG A 113 1.45 -32.40 -18.13
CA ARG A 113 2.68 -33.10 -17.69
C ARG A 113 3.95 -32.38 -18.18
N VAL A 114 4.57 -31.61 -17.29
CA VAL A 114 5.83 -30.90 -17.52
C VAL A 114 6.95 -31.83 -18.00
N ARG A 115 7.60 -31.44 -19.10
CA ARG A 115 8.94 -31.89 -19.49
C ARG A 115 9.84 -30.65 -19.56
N GLY A 116 10.70 -30.48 -18.56
CA GLY A 116 11.51 -29.29 -18.36
C GLY A 116 12.60 -29.54 -17.32
N ASP A 117 13.37 -28.50 -17.01
CA ASP A 117 14.57 -28.55 -16.17
C ASP A 117 14.28 -29.05 -14.74
N GLU A 118 15.23 -29.75 -14.12
CA GLU A 118 14.96 -30.69 -13.03
C GLU A 118 14.36 -30.02 -11.77
N THR A 119 14.77 -28.80 -11.46
CA THR A 119 14.29 -28.03 -10.28
C THR A 119 12.89 -27.49 -10.45
N ASP A 120 12.63 -26.78 -11.56
CA ASP A 120 11.34 -26.12 -11.79
C ASP A 120 10.25 -27.17 -12.05
N ALA A 121 10.62 -28.27 -12.71
CA ALA A 121 9.75 -29.44 -12.86
C ALA A 121 9.50 -30.19 -11.53
N ALA A 122 10.40 -30.11 -10.53
CA ALA A 122 10.16 -30.67 -9.21
C ALA A 122 9.16 -29.83 -8.40
N HIS A 123 9.36 -28.51 -8.33
CA HIS A 123 8.42 -27.60 -7.67
C HIS A 123 7.01 -27.70 -8.28
N SER A 124 6.90 -27.71 -9.61
CA SER A 124 5.60 -27.85 -10.29
C SER A 124 4.85 -29.15 -9.95
N ARG A 125 5.55 -30.29 -9.75
CA ARG A 125 4.90 -31.57 -9.42
C ARG A 125 4.32 -31.59 -8.01
N GLU A 126 4.97 -30.94 -7.05
CA GLU A 126 4.47 -30.81 -5.69
C GLU A 126 3.34 -29.77 -5.61
N GLU A 127 3.51 -28.62 -6.28
CA GLU A 127 2.53 -27.52 -6.31
C GLU A 127 1.17 -27.94 -6.86
N GLN A 128 1.12 -28.86 -7.82
CA GLN A 128 -0.11 -29.32 -8.49
C GLN A 128 -0.68 -30.66 -7.96
N ALA A 129 -0.16 -31.19 -6.86
CA ALA A 129 -0.48 -32.54 -6.38
C ALA A 129 -1.97 -32.79 -6.02
N GLY A 130 -2.77 -31.74 -5.82
CA GLY A 130 -4.22 -31.81 -5.54
C GLY A 130 -5.13 -32.01 -6.76
N VAL A 131 -4.57 -32.08 -7.98
CA VAL A 131 -5.35 -32.32 -9.22
C VAL A 131 -5.38 -33.81 -9.52
N ASP A 132 -6.49 -34.47 -9.18
CA ASP A 132 -6.71 -35.89 -9.51
C ASP A 132 -6.89 -36.08 -11.04
N PRO A 133 -6.01 -36.83 -11.72
CA PRO A 133 -6.09 -37.06 -13.16
C PRO A 133 -7.21 -38.05 -13.58
N THR A 134 -7.95 -38.62 -12.63
CA THR A 134 -9.06 -39.57 -12.89
C THR A 134 -10.44 -38.91 -12.96
N ASP A 135 -10.61 -37.69 -12.41
CA ASP A 135 -11.81 -36.89 -12.64
C ASP A 135 -11.77 -36.25 -14.03
N ALA A 136 -12.28 -36.98 -15.01
CA ALA A 136 -12.33 -36.56 -16.41
C ALA A 136 -13.17 -35.30 -16.65
N GLU A 137 -14.15 -34.97 -15.78
CA GLU A 137 -15.00 -33.79 -15.96
C GLU A 137 -14.35 -32.53 -15.36
N THR A 138 -13.78 -32.63 -14.15
CA THR A 138 -12.97 -31.55 -13.58
C THR A 138 -11.75 -31.26 -14.46
N ALA A 139 -11.05 -32.30 -14.96
CA ALA A 139 -9.95 -32.12 -15.89
C ALA A 139 -10.37 -31.43 -17.20
N ARG A 140 -11.53 -31.81 -17.77
CA ARG A 140 -12.08 -31.18 -18.99
C ARG A 140 -12.45 -29.71 -18.77
N ARG A 141 -13.09 -29.39 -17.64
CA ARG A 141 -13.46 -28.01 -17.29
C ARG A 141 -12.24 -27.15 -16.95
N LEU A 142 -11.25 -27.70 -16.22
CA LEU A 142 -9.97 -27.04 -15.99
C LEU A 142 -9.25 -26.71 -17.31
N ALA A 143 -9.16 -27.66 -18.25
CA ALA A 143 -8.53 -27.43 -19.55
C ALA A 143 -9.25 -26.31 -20.35
N ALA A 144 -10.59 -26.34 -20.39
CA ALA A 144 -11.38 -25.31 -21.06
C ALA A 144 -11.23 -23.92 -20.38
N GLY A 145 -11.24 -23.88 -19.05
CA GLY A 145 -11.07 -22.66 -18.27
C GLY A 145 -9.67 -22.06 -18.42
N ASN A 146 -8.61 -22.88 -18.40
CA ASN A 146 -7.23 -22.42 -18.63
C ASN A 146 -7.10 -21.76 -20.02
N ALA A 147 -7.66 -22.38 -21.06
CA ALA A 147 -7.64 -21.83 -22.42
C ALA A 147 -8.44 -20.50 -22.52
N ALA A 148 -9.60 -20.42 -21.87
CA ALA A 148 -10.37 -19.17 -21.81
C ALA A 148 -9.66 -18.07 -21.01
N TYR A 149 -8.90 -18.44 -19.98
CA TYR A 149 -8.16 -17.53 -19.12
C TYR A 149 -6.93 -16.97 -19.84
N GLU A 150 -6.13 -17.82 -20.49
CA GLU A 150 -5.02 -17.40 -21.35
C GLU A 150 -5.49 -16.46 -22.47
N ALA A 151 -6.65 -16.77 -23.10
CA ALA A 151 -7.23 -15.91 -24.13
C ALA A 151 -7.76 -14.56 -23.62
N ARG A 152 -8.12 -14.45 -22.33
CA ARG A 152 -8.64 -13.22 -21.71
C ARG A 152 -7.56 -12.33 -21.10
N PHE A 153 -6.56 -12.93 -20.45
CA PHE A 153 -5.56 -12.23 -19.64
C PHE A 153 -4.14 -12.30 -20.21
N GLY A 154 -3.89 -13.08 -21.27
CA GLY A 154 -2.61 -13.15 -21.98
C GLY A 154 -1.53 -14.00 -21.29
N HIS A 155 -1.83 -14.64 -20.16
CA HIS A 155 -0.91 -15.51 -19.43
C HIS A 155 -1.65 -16.70 -18.79
N VAL A 156 -0.88 -17.70 -18.35
CA VAL A 156 -1.41 -18.91 -17.69
C VAL A 156 -2.24 -18.58 -16.45
N PHE A 157 -3.23 -19.44 -16.13
CA PHE A 157 -3.90 -19.40 -14.84
C PHE A 157 -2.96 -19.86 -13.74
N LEU A 158 -2.80 -19.03 -12.71
CA LEU A 158 -1.93 -19.29 -11.57
C LEU A 158 -2.71 -19.21 -10.26
N ILE A 159 -2.66 -20.28 -9.47
CA ILE A 159 -3.15 -20.34 -8.09
C ILE A 159 -2.16 -21.18 -7.28
N ARG A 160 -1.97 -20.86 -5.99
CA ARG A 160 -1.28 -21.75 -5.06
C ARG A 160 -2.15 -23.00 -4.87
N ALA A 161 -1.82 -24.09 -5.57
CA ALA A 161 -2.65 -25.30 -5.59
C ALA A 161 -2.35 -26.27 -4.42
N GLY A 162 -1.25 -26.09 -3.70
CA GLY A 162 -1.00 -26.83 -2.44
C GLY A 162 -2.12 -26.60 -1.42
N GLY A 163 -2.68 -27.70 -0.89
CA GLY A 163 -3.82 -27.68 0.02
C GLY A 163 -5.19 -27.41 -0.63
N ARG A 164 -5.30 -27.41 -1.97
CA ARG A 164 -6.57 -27.24 -2.70
C ARG A 164 -6.88 -28.45 -3.59
N THR A 165 -8.13 -28.86 -3.63
CA THR A 165 -8.62 -29.92 -4.51
C THR A 165 -8.87 -29.41 -5.94
N GLY A 166 -8.89 -30.32 -6.92
CA GLY A 166 -9.25 -30.01 -8.31
C GLY A 166 -10.54 -29.18 -8.48
N PRO A 167 -11.66 -29.53 -7.82
CA PRO A 167 -12.89 -28.74 -7.84
C PRO A 167 -12.76 -27.32 -7.25
N GLU A 168 -11.95 -27.11 -6.22
CA GLU A 168 -11.71 -25.77 -5.65
C GLU A 168 -10.82 -24.91 -6.56
N ILE A 169 -9.81 -25.52 -7.18
CA ILE A 169 -8.97 -24.90 -8.22
C ILE A 169 -9.86 -24.48 -9.42
N LEU A 170 -10.82 -25.33 -9.80
CA LEU A 170 -11.79 -25.05 -10.86
C LEU A 170 -12.78 -23.94 -10.49
N ALA A 171 -13.33 -23.95 -9.28
CA ALA A 171 -14.21 -22.88 -8.81
C ALA A 171 -13.48 -21.52 -8.76
N ALA A 172 -12.21 -21.51 -8.33
CA ALA A 172 -11.38 -20.31 -8.34
C ALA A 172 -11.06 -19.82 -9.77
N LEU A 173 -10.84 -20.73 -10.72
CA LEU A 173 -10.65 -20.43 -12.14
C LEU A 173 -11.91 -19.82 -12.77
N GLU A 174 -13.07 -20.43 -12.54
CA GLU A 174 -14.36 -19.95 -13.05
C GLU A 174 -14.77 -18.61 -12.41
N GLN A 175 -14.46 -18.37 -11.14
CA GLN A 175 -14.60 -17.06 -10.51
C GLN A 175 -13.67 -16.03 -11.16
N ARG A 176 -12.37 -16.31 -11.25
CA ARG A 176 -11.36 -15.34 -11.72
C ARG A 176 -11.51 -14.98 -13.20
N LEU A 177 -12.11 -15.87 -14.01
CA LEU A 177 -12.58 -15.55 -15.36
C LEU A 177 -13.60 -14.40 -15.44
N THR A 178 -14.22 -14.00 -14.33
CA THR A 178 -15.12 -12.83 -14.26
C THR A 178 -14.39 -11.50 -13.99
N ASN A 179 -13.20 -11.54 -13.39
CA ASN A 179 -12.44 -10.36 -12.95
C ASN A 179 -11.99 -9.48 -14.13
N ASP A 180 -11.88 -8.17 -13.92
CA ASP A 180 -11.21 -7.28 -14.87
C ASP A 180 -9.68 -7.53 -14.89
N PRO A 181 -8.95 -7.18 -15.97
CA PRO A 181 -7.51 -7.46 -16.07
C PRO A 181 -6.64 -6.80 -15.00
N VAL A 182 -7.04 -5.67 -14.41
CA VAL A 182 -6.25 -4.97 -13.39
C VAL A 182 -6.41 -5.68 -12.05
N SER A 183 -7.65 -5.96 -11.65
CA SER A 183 -7.94 -6.74 -10.43
C SER A 183 -7.33 -8.14 -10.50
N GLU A 184 -7.44 -8.82 -11.66
CA GLU A 184 -6.85 -10.15 -11.82
C GLU A 184 -5.32 -10.13 -11.72
N ARG A 185 -4.65 -9.12 -12.27
CA ARG A 185 -3.19 -8.99 -12.18
C ARG A 185 -2.70 -8.87 -10.73
N LEU A 186 -3.47 -8.19 -9.87
CA LEU A 186 -3.19 -8.13 -8.44
C LEU A 186 -3.39 -9.48 -7.74
N VAL A 187 -4.44 -10.23 -8.09
CA VAL A 187 -4.66 -11.61 -7.58
C VAL A 187 -3.53 -12.55 -8.02
N VAL A 188 -3.05 -12.42 -9.26
CA VAL A 188 -1.91 -13.21 -9.77
C VAL A 188 -0.61 -12.88 -9.03
N ALA A 189 -0.34 -11.61 -8.73
CA ALA A 189 0.81 -11.20 -7.93
C ALA A 189 0.76 -11.79 -6.50
N GLU A 190 -0.43 -11.83 -5.89
CA GLU A 190 -0.64 -12.46 -4.59
C GLU A 190 -0.39 -13.97 -4.64
N GLN A 191 -0.92 -14.68 -5.65
CA GLN A 191 -0.73 -16.12 -5.81
C GLN A 191 0.73 -16.50 -6.13
N LEU A 192 1.44 -15.68 -6.93
CA LEU A 192 2.89 -15.81 -7.11
C LEU A 192 3.62 -15.72 -5.78
N ARG A 193 3.30 -14.71 -4.95
CA ARG A 193 3.96 -14.51 -3.65
C ARG A 193 3.63 -15.61 -2.64
N GLU A 194 2.40 -16.13 -2.61
CA GLU A 194 2.07 -17.35 -1.84
C GLU A 194 3.01 -18.50 -2.22
N ILE A 195 3.15 -18.81 -3.51
CA ILE A 195 4.02 -19.91 -3.99
C ILE A 195 5.51 -19.62 -3.69
N ALA A 196 5.96 -18.39 -3.88
CA ALA A 196 7.34 -17.98 -3.59
C ALA A 196 7.72 -18.16 -2.11
N VAL A 197 6.80 -17.85 -1.20
CA VAL A 197 6.97 -18.05 0.25
C VAL A 197 6.97 -19.53 0.62
N LEU A 198 6.15 -20.37 -0.03
CA LEU A 198 6.18 -21.83 0.17
C LEU A 198 7.51 -22.46 -0.30
N ARG A 199 8.02 -22.04 -1.47
CA ARG A 199 9.35 -22.45 -1.98
C ARG A 199 10.46 -22.04 -1.01
N LEU A 200 10.41 -20.80 -0.50
CA LEU A 200 11.37 -20.32 0.49
C LEU A 200 11.30 -21.11 1.81
N ALA A 201 10.10 -21.48 2.28
CA ALA A 201 9.94 -22.30 3.49
C ALA A 201 10.63 -23.67 3.34
N LYS A 202 10.50 -24.29 2.16
CA LYS A 202 11.20 -25.53 1.81
C LYS A 202 12.73 -25.38 1.81
N GLU A 203 13.27 -24.32 1.20
CA GLU A 203 14.72 -24.00 1.26
C GLU A 203 15.20 -23.70 2.69
N LEU A 204 14.34 -23.10 3.52
CA LEU A 204 14.55 -22.86 4.96
C LEU A 204 14.39 -24.12 5.82
N GLY A 205 13.99 -25.27 5.25
CA GLY A 205 13.88 -26.55 5.94
C GLY A 205 12.72 -26.64 6.92
N VAL A 206 11.71 -25.77 6.78
CA VAL A 206 10.55 -25.70 7.67
C VAL A 206 9.29 -25.93 6.85
N THR A 207 8.49 -26.93 7.23
CA THR A 207 7.13 -27.08 6.71
C THR A 207 6.30 -25.89 7.21
N PRO A 208 5.78 -25.02 6.34
CA PRO A 208 4.95 -23.91 6.78
C PRO A 208 3.69 -24.48 7.44
N LYS A 209 3.43 -24.09 8.70
CA LYS A 209 2.36 -24.71 9.48
C LYS A 209 1.00 -24.30 8.92
N GLU A 210 0.20 -25.27 8.49
CA GLU A 210 -1.21 -25.04 8.21
C GLU A 210 -1.96 -24.70 9.53
N PRO A 211 -3.00 -23.83 9.49
CA PRO A 211 -3.76 -23.47 10.68
C PRO A 211 -4.64 -24.65 11.14
N GLU A 212 -4.17 -25.39 12.13
CA GLU A 212 -4.90 -26.51 12.74
C GLU A 212 -6.16 -26.01 13.47
N MET A 213 -7.35 -26.43 13.02
CA MET A 213 -8.60 -26.19 13.74
C MET A 213 -8.70 -27.08 14.98
N SER A 214 -8.68 -26.48 16.18
CA SER A 214 -8.75 -27.21 17.45
C SER A 214 -10.18 -27.34 17.97
N ASP A 215 -10.84 -28.46 17.65
CA ASP A 215 -12.14 -28.82 18.25
C ASP A 215 -12.00 -28.98 19.78
N THR A 216 -12.82 -28.26 20.54
CA THR A 216 -12.66 -28.12 21.99
C THR A 216 -13.98 -28.32 22.73
N ARG A 217 -14.11 -29.43 23.47
CA ARG A 217 -15.23 -29.68 24.39
C ARG A 217 -14.79 -30.06 25.81
N SER A 218 -14.93 -29.09 26.71
CA SER A 218 -15.36 -29.24 28.12
C SER A 218 -14.52 -30.04 29.13
N ALA A 219 -13.94 -29.28 30.08
CA ALA A 219 -13.88 -29.51 31.53
C ALA A 219 -12.93 -30.56 32.16
N GLY A 220 -12.26 -30.15 33.24
CA GLY A 220 -11.50 -31.01 34.17
C GLY A 220 -10.59 -30.24 35.13
N THR A 221 -11.05 -29.96 36.35
CA THR A 221 -10.30 -29.15 37.35
C THR A 221 -9.45 -30.00 38.31
N THR A 222 -8.18 -29.62 38.51
CA THR A 222 -7.44 -29.75 39.79
C THR A 222 -6.19 -28.86 39.77
N ALA A 223 -5.63 -28.53 40.94
CA ALA A 223 -4.49 -27.62 41.09
C ALA A 223 -3.49 -28.08 42.16
N ALA A 224 -2.19 -27.88 41.93
CA ALA A 224 -1.17 -27.59 42.96
C ALA A 224 0.21 -27.24 42.36
N ASN A 225 0.77 -26.13 42.84
CA ASN A 225 2.18 -25.66 42.82
C ASN A 225 3.28 -26.47 42.09
N ALA A 226 3.96 -25.78 41.17
CA ALA A 226 5.43 -25.75 41.13
C ALA A 226 5.91 -24.35 40.66
N THR A 227 6.88 -23.76 41.35
CA THR A 227 7.48 -22.46 40.96
C THR A 227 8.59 -22.65 39.94
N ALA A 228 8.48 -22.02 38.77
CA ALA A 228 9.54 -21.92 37.76
C ALA A 228 9.71 -20.46 37.32
N PRO A 229 10.91 -19.87 37.41
CA PRO A 229 11.15 -18.47 37.05
C PRO A 229 11.66 -18.35 35.60
N ASP A 230 10.78 -18.52 34.62
CA ASP A 230 11.00 -17.93 33.28
C ASP A 230 9.65 -17.66 32.59
N ALA A 231 9.03 -16.53 32.94
CA ALA A 231 7.81 -16.07 32.31
C ALA A 231 8.16 -15.30 31.03
N THR A 232 8.39 -16.04 29.94
CA THR A 232 8.40 -15.45 28.60
C THR A 232 7.09 -14.66 28.40
N ALA A 233 7.20 -13.39 28.04
CA ALA A 233 6.05 -12.50 27.98
C ALA A 233 5.01 -13.05 27.00
N ALA A 234 3.79 -13.29 27.49
CA ALA A 234 2.71 -13.84 26.67
C ALA A 234 2.43 -12.91 25.50
N ILE A 235 2.33 -13.47 24.30
CA ILE A 235 1.94 -12.74 23.10
C ILE A 235 0.43 -12.49 23.18
N VAL A 236 0.03 -11.22 23.12
CA VAL A 236 -1.37 -10.77 23.27
C VAL A 236 -1.79 -10.00 22.03
N LEU A 237 -3.03 -10.19 21.57
CA LEU A 237 -3.64 -9.39 20.52
C LEU A 237 -3.92 -7.97 21.02
N GLY A 238 -3.36 -6.96 20.34
CA GLY A 238 -3.64 -5.55 20.61
C GLY A 238 -4.79 -5.00 19.76
N ASP A 239 -4.79 -3.67 19.58
CA ASP A 239 -5.74 -2.96 18.73
C ASP A 239 -5.76 -3.57 17.31
N ASN A 240 -6.95 -3.94 16.86
CA ASN A 240 -7.16 -4.63 15.59
C ASN A 240 -8.42 -4.11 14.89
N GLN A 241 -8.39 -4.12 13.56
CA GLN A 241 -9.52 -3.72 12.72
C GLN A 241 -9.37 -4.30 11.31
N TYR A 242 -10.49 -4.67 10.68
CA TYR A 242 -10.50 -5.26 9.33
C TYR A 242 -11.73 -4.78 8.54
N GLY A 243 -11.67 -4.87 7.21
CA GLY A 243 -12.82 -4.55 6.36
C GLY A 243 -12.48 -4.44 4.88
N LYS A 244 -13.16 -3.54 4.16
CA LYS A 244 -12.91 -3.29 2.72
C LYS A 244 -12.42 -1.87 2.51
N ALA A 245 -11.27 -1.73 1.85
CA ALA A 245 -10.75 -0.45 1.40
C ALA A 245 -11.20 -0.12 -0.04
N GLU A 246 -11.25 1.18 -0.33
CA GLU A 246 -11.34 1.78 -1.68
C GLU A 246 -12.48 1.26 -2.58
N VAL A 247 -13.65 1.01 -1.99
CA VAL A 247 -14.88 0.71 -2.74
C VAL A 247 -15.26 1.94 -3.58
N ARG A 248 -15.02 1.87 -4.89
CA ARG A 248 -15.42 2.90 -5.85
C ARG A 248 -16.94 2.93 -6.00
N LEU A 249 -17.53 4.11 -5.84
CA LEU A 249 -18.97 4.33 -5.91
C LEU A 249 -19.26 5.56 -6.76
N LEU A 250 -20.11 5.44 -7.78
CA LEU A 250 -20.68 6.58 -8.51
C LEU A 250 -22.21 6.55 -8.37
N ARG A 251 -22.76 7.51 -7.62
CA ARG A 251 -24.22 7.69 -7.53
C ARG A 251 -24.65 8.74 -8.54
N VAL A 252 -25.70 8.42 -9.31
CA VAL A 252 -26.34 9.34 -10.27
C VAL A 252 -27.78 9.56 -9.84
N ASP A 253 -28.11 10.75 -9.37
CA ASP A 253 -29.49 11.20 -9.15
C ASP A 253 -30.05 11.73 -10.48
N ARG A 254 -31.26 11.30 -10.85
CA ARG A 254 -31.81 11.46 -12.20
C ARG A 254 -33.35 11.54 -12.22
N ASP A 255 -33.90 12.03 -11.12
CA ASP A 255 -35.33 12.25 -10.93
C ASP A 255 -35.84 13.48 -11.71
N THR A 256 -34.89 14.27 -12.25
CA THR A 256 -35.11 15.30 -13.28
C THR A 256 -34.08 15.12 -14.41
N PRO A 257 -34.27 15.71 -15.61
CA PRO A 257 -33.30 15.66 -16.71
C PRO A 257 -31.90 16.21 -16.37
N ARG A 258 -31.82 17.12 -15.38
CA ARG A 258 -30.56 17.72 -14.91
C ARG A 258 -29.94 16.84 -13.81
N HIS A 259 -29.38 15.70 -14.24
CA HIS A 259 -28.77 14.70 -13.36
C HIS A 259 -27.73 15.32 -12.41
N ARG A 260 -27.63 14.82 -11.17
CA ARG A 260 -26.50 15.09 -10.25
C ARG A 260 -25.65 13.82 -10.14
N ILE A 261 -24.32 13.98 -10.02
CA ILE A 261 -23.41 12.86 -9.76
C ILE A 261 -22.58 13.09 -8.50
N THR A 262 -22.28 11.99 -7.80
CA THR A 262 -21.39 11.96 -6.63
C THR A 262 -20.48 10.75 -6.77
N GLU A 263 -19.17 10.98 -6.96
CA GLU A 263 -18.16 9.90 -7.02
C GLU A 263 -17.38 9.83 -5.70
N LEU A 264 -17.35 8.65 -5.09
CA LEU A 264 -16.65 8.35 -3.85
C LEU A 264 -15.64 7.21 -3.98
N SER A 265 -14.61 7.22 -3.12
CA SER A 265 -13.87 6.03 -2.68
C SER A 265 -14.20 5.79 -1.21
N VAL A 266 -14.70 4.59 -0.85
CA VAL A 266 -15.18 4.28 0.50
C VAL A 266 -14.36 3.15 1.11
N THR A 267 -13.79 3.39 2.28
CA THR A 267 -13.08 2.41 3.10
C THR A 267 -13.83 2.20 4.41
N SER A 268 -14.31 0.97 4.63
CA SER A 268 -14.98 0.51 5.86
C SER A 268 -14.04 -0.41 6.63
N GLN A 269 -13.87 -0.18 7.92
CA GLN A 269 -13.11 -1.05 8.84
C GLN A 269 -13.84 -1.16 10.18
N LEU A 270 -14.04 -2.38 10.69
CA LEU A 270 -14.76 -2.67 11.93
C LEU A 270 -13.80 -2.90 13.10
N ARG A 271 -14.25 -2.58 14.33
CA ARG A 271 -13.61 -2.91 15.62
C ARG A 271 -14.62 -3.65 16.50
N GLY A 272 -14.14 -4.55 17.35
CA GLY A 272 -15.00 -5.44 18.11
C GLY A 272 -14.26 -6.64 18.70
N ASP A 273 -15.01 -7.60 19.24
CA ASP A 273 -14.44 -8.89 19.61
C ASP A 273 -14.19 -9.75 18.35
N PHE A 274 -12.96 -9.71 17.88
CA PHE A 274 -12.45 -10.57 16.81
C PHE A 274 -11.32 -11.49 17.32
N ALA A 275 -11.26 -11.76 18.62
CA ALA A 275 -10.16 -12.53 19.22
C ALA A 275 -10.11 -13.97 18.69
N SER A 276 -11.27 -14.63 18.51
CA SER A 276 -11.33 -16.01 17.99
C SER A 276 -10.80 -16.13 16.56
N ALA A 277 -11.07 -15.12 15.71
CA ALA A 277 -10.58 -15.05 14.33
C ALA A 277 -9.05 -14.96 14.25
N HIS A 278 -8.42 -14.20 15.16
CA HIS A 278 -6.97 -14.04 15.19
C HIS A 278 -6.25 -15.22 15.88
N LEU A 279 -6.81 -15.75 16.96
CA LEU A 279 -6.14 -16.72 17.83
C LEU A 279 -6.36 -18.18 17.43
N VAL A 280 -7.52 -18.52 16.83
CA VAL A 280 -7.87 -19.90 16.43
C VAL A 280 -8.47 -20.01 15.02
N GLY A 281 -8.54 -18.92 14.26
CA GLY A 281 -9.09 -18.91 12.89
C GLY A 281 -10.62 -19.06 12.81
N ASP A 282 -11.33 -18.87 13.92
CA ASP A 282 -12.79 -18.91 13.93
C ASP A 282 -13.38 -17.65 13.29
N ASN A 283 -14.08 -17.82 12.18
CA ASN A 283 -14.66 -16.72 11.41
C ASN A 283 -16.11 -16.38 11.79
N ALA A 284 -16.68 -16.98 12.86
CA ALA A 284 -18.03 -16.67 13.32
C ALA A 284 -18.32 -15.17 13.56
N PRO A 285 -17.43 -14.36 14.17
CA PRO A 285 -17.64 -12.91 14.31
C PRO A 285 -17.24 -12.10 13.06
N VAL A 286 -16.74 -12.73 11.99
CA VAL A 286 -16.16 -12.02 10.84
C VAL A 286 -17.24 -11.69 9.81
N VAL A 287 -17.88 -10.52 9.98
CA VAL A 287 -18.71 -9.88 8.96
C VAL A 287 -17.87 -9.67 7.68
N ALA A 288 -18.07 -10.53 6.69
CA ALA A 288 -17.18 -10.65 5.54
C ALA A 288 -16.92 -9.31 4.84
N THR A 289 -15.68 -9.11 4.37
CA THR A 289 -15.29 -7.83 3.72
C THR A 289 -16.06 -7.60 2.41
N ASP A 290 -16.59 -8.64 1.78
CA ASP A 290 -17.52 -8.50 0.65
C ASP A 290 -18.92 -8.03 1.09
N THR A 291 -19.43 -8.51 2.23
CA THR A 291 -20.66 -7.98 2.84
C THR A 291 -20.54 -6.48 3.09
N GLN A 292 -19.40 -6.00 3.64
CA GLN A 292 -19.17 -4.57 3.84
C GLN A 292 -19.21 -3.77 2.52
N LYS A 293 -18.60 -4.30 1.46
CA LYS A 293 -18.65 -3.75 0.09
C LYS A 293 -20.09 -3.70 -0.44
N ASN A 294 -20.87 -4.76 -0.23
CA ASN A 294 -22.28 -4.84 -0.66
C ASN A 294 -23.16 -3.85 0.12
N THR A 295 -22.95 -3.68 1.42
CA THR A 295 -23.62 -2.65 2.25
C THR A 295 -23.37 -1.24 1.73
N VAL A 296 -22.13 -0.90 1.32
CA VAL A 296 -21.82 0.42 0.73
C VAL A 296 -22.69 0.68 -0.51
N PHE A 297 -22.81 -0.28 -1.42
CA PHE A 297 -23.70 -0.14 -2.59
C PHE A 297 -25.18 -0.11 -2.22
N ALA A 298 -25.60 -0.87 -1.20
CA ALA A 298 -26.98 -0.91 -0.73
C ALA A 298 -27.41 0.42 -0.09
N LEU A 299 -26.64 0.98 0.85
CA LEU A 299 -27.01 2.24 1.51
C LEU A 299 -26.98 3.44 0.55
N ALA A 300 -26.11 3.42 -0.47
CA ALA A 300 -26.02 4.46 -1.49
C ALA A 300 -27.24 4.50 -2.43
N LYS A 301 -28.00 3.40 -2.55
CA LYS A 301 -29.24 3.35 -3.35
C LYS A 301 -30.29 4.34 -2.82
N ASP A 302 -30.30 4.63 -1.52
CA ASP A 302 -31.25 5.56 -0.90
C ASP A 302 -30.78 7.02 -0.91
N GLY A 303 -29.63 7.27 -1.54
CA GLY A 303 -28.92 8.54 -1.51
C GLY A 303 -27.61 8.40 -0.75
N VAL A 304 -26.66 9.28 -1.06
CA VAL A 304 -25.35 9.35 -0.38
C VAL A 304 -25.39 10.42 0.70
N GLY A 305 -25.78 11.65 0.35
CA GLY A 305 -25.63 12.82 1.22
C GLY A 305 -24.24 13.44 1.08
N ALA A 306 -23.80 14.16 2.09
CA ALA A 306 -22.40 14.52 2.28
C ALA A 306 -21.56 13.26 2.61
N PRO A 307 -20.24 13.25 2.32
CA PRO A 307 -19.33 12.16 2.70
C PRO A 307 -19.41 11.76 4.18
N GLU A 308 -19.57 12.74 5.06
CA GLU A 308 -19.68 12.61 6.52
C GLU A 308 -20.99 11.91 6.91
N GLU A 309 -22.13 12.35 6.36
CA GLU A 309 -23.45 11.71 6.56
C GLU A 309 -23.44 10.24 6.09
N PHE A 310 -22.80 9.97 4.95
CA PHE A 310 -22.71 8.62 4.41
C PHE A 310 -21.84 7.71 5.28
N ALA A 311 -20.73 8.24 5.81
CA ALA A 311 -19.86 7.54 6.75
C ALA A 311 -20.56 7.30 8.10
N LEU A 312 -21.38 8.25 8.59
CA LEU A 312 -22.21 8.08 9.79
C LEU A 312 -23.27 6.99 9.60
N ARG A 313 -23.96 6.94 8.45
CA ARG A 313 -24.92 5.88 8.12
C ARG A 313 -24.28 4.50 8.03
N LEU A 314 -23.05 4.40 7.52
CA LEU A 314 -22.27 3.17 7.54
C LEU A 314 -21.87 2.77 8.97
N ALA A 315 -21.39 3.72 9.77
CA ALA A 315 -21.02 3.49 11.16
C ALA A 315 -22.18 2.93 11.99
N GLU A 316 -23.33 3.60 11.92
CA GLU A 316 -24.56 3.16 12.61
C GLU A 316 -25.01 1.78 12.14
N HIS A 317 -25.03 1.50 10.82
CA HIS A 317 -25.46 0.20 10.30
C HIS A 317 -24.64 -0.98 10.86
N PHE A 318 -23.31 -0.86 10.94
CA PHE A 318 -22.48 -1.96 11.45
C PHE A 318 -22.49 -2.07 12.98
N THR A 319 -22.53 -0.94 13.70
CA THR A 319 -22.49 -0.94 15.18
C THR A 319 -23.86 -1.20 15.83
N SER A 320 -24.98 -0.94 15.13
CA SER A 320 -26.32 -1.38 15.54
C SER A 320 -26.70 -2.78 15.02
N GLY A 321 -25.96 -3.31 14.04
CA GLY A 321 -26.29 -4.55 13.34
C GLY A 321 -25.65 -5.83 13.91
N PHE A 322 -24.61 -5.71 14.74
CA PHE A 322 -23.82 -6.84 15.23
C PHE A 322 -23.31 -6.58 16.66
N ASP A 323 -23.84 -7.31 17.66
CA ASP A 323 -23.58 -7.07 19.10
C ASP A 323 -22.09 -7.05 19.50
N TRP A 324 -21.22 -7.72 18.74
CA TRP A 324 -19.78 -7.80 19.00
C TRP A 324 -18.96 -6.70 18.28
N VAL A 325 -19.58 -5.86 17.44
CA VAL A 325 -18.92 -4.78 16.70
C VAL A 325 -19.07 -3.47 17.48
N SER A 326 -18.17 -3.26 18.45
CA SER A 326 -18.18 -2.09 19.34
C SER A 326 -17.79 -0.78 18.67
N GLY A 327 -17.30 -0.79 17.42
CA GLY A 327 -16.86 0.44 16.76
C GLY A 327 -16.29 0.22 15.37
N GLY A 328 -15.54 1.21 14.90
CA GLY A 328 -14.88 1.14 13.60
C GLY A 328 -14.40 2.47 13.06
N ARG A 329 -14.06 2.46 11.78
CA ARG A 329 -13.57 3.60 11.00
C ARG A 329 -14.14 3.53 9.58
N TRP A 330 -14.73 4.64 9.15
CA TRP A 330 -15.25 4.82 7.80
C TRP A 330 -14.59 6.05 7.18
N LEU A 331 -13.69 5.82 6.21
CA LEU A 331 -13.03 6.87 5.43
C LEU A 331 -13.74 6.97 4.07
N VAL A 332 -14.19 8.16 3.73
CA VAL A 332 -14.77 8.50 2.42
C VAL A 332 -13.91 9.59 1.78
N LYS A 333 -13.49 9.37 0.53
CA LYS A 333 -12.92 10.42 -0.34
C LYS A 333 -13.93 10.77 -1.42
N GLN A 334 -14.19 12.05 -1.67
CA GLN A 334 -15.08 12.54 -2.71
C GLN A 334 -14.30 13.19 -3.85
N TYR A 335 -14.66 12.88 -5.09
CA TYR A 335 -14.04 13.44 -6.29
C TYR A 335 -14.97 14.43 -6.98
N THR A 336 -14.40 15.56 -7.39
CA THR A 336 -15.13 16.66 -8.02
C THR A 336 -15.36 16.37 -9.51
N TRP A 337 -16.57 16.70 -9.96
CA TRP A 337 -16.98 16.62 -11.36
C TRP A 337 -17.73 17.89 -11.73
N GLU A 338 -17.32 18.49 -12.83
CA GLU A 338 -17.86 19.75 -13.33
C GLU A 338 -18.75 19.48 -14.55
N ARG A 339 -19.87 20.21 -14.67
CA ARG A 339 -20.73 20.09 -15.87
C ARG A 339 -20.00 20.67 -17.07
N ILE A 340 -20.01 19.96 -18.20
CA ILE A 340 -19.39 20.46 -19.43
C ILE A 340 -20.15 21.73 -19.89
N PRO A 341 -19.47 22.87 -20.08
CA PRO A 341 -20.09 24.07 -20.66
C PRO A 341 -20.57 23.79 -22.09
N THR A 342 -21.75 24.29 -22.47
CA THR A 342 -22.34 24.00 -23.78
C THR A 342 -23.28 25.10 -24.26
N THR A 343 -23.36 25.25 -25.58
CA THR A 343 -24.27 26.16 -26.28
C THR A 343 -25.42 25.43 -26.99
N LEU A 344 -25.50 24.10 -26.88
CA LEU A 344 -26.56 23.28 -27.48
C LEU A 344 -27.84 23.36 -26.63
N ALA A 345 -28.93 23.87 -27.20
CA ALA A 345 -30.15 24.20 -26.46
C ALA A 345 -30.86 22.99 -25.82
N ASP A 346 -30.85 21.83 -26.47
CA ASP A 346 -31.75 20.72 -26.13
C ASP A 346 -31.39 19.98 -24.83
N ASN A 347 -30.18 20.18 -24.28
CA ASN A 347 -29.67 19.49 -23.09
C ASN A 347 -28.85 20.42 -22.17
N ALA A 348 -29.21 21.71 -22.11
CA ALA A 348 -28.44 22.72 -21.38
C ALA A 348 -29.32 23.66 -20.54
N THR A 349 -29.21 23.54 -19.22
CA THR A 349 -29.75 24.53 -18.28
C THR A 349 -28.61 25.42 -17.75
N GLY A 350 -28.72 26.74 -17.92
CA GLY A 350 -27.73 27.70 -17.42
C GLY A 350 -26.33 27.53 -18.03
N GLY A 351 -26.24 27.35 -19.36
CA GLY A 351 -24.97 27.26 -20.11
C GLY A 351 -24.13 25.99 -19.84
N THR A 352 -24.67 25.02 -19.10
CA THR A 352 -23.97 23.81 -18.66
C THR A 352 -24.81 22.56 -18.91
N HIS A 353 -24.19 21.50 -19.39
CA HIS A 353 -24.89 20.30 -19.85
C HIS A 353 -25.61 19.60 -18.70
N ASP A 354 -26.84 19.15 -18.96
CA ASP A 354 -27.73 18.62 -17.93
C ASP A 354 -27.30 17.24 -17.40
N HIS A 355 -26.54 16.47 -18.19
CA HIS A 355 -26.08 15.14 -17.81
C HIS A 355 -24.71 14.74 -18.40
N ALA A 356 -23.82 15.69 -18.70
CA ALA A 356 -22.44 15.40 -19.13
C ALA A 356 -21.43 16.21 -18.31
N PHE A 357 -20.34 15.54 -17.93
CA PHE A 357 -19.42 16.01 -16.91
C PHE A 357 -17.97 15.76 -17.32
N VAL A 358 -17.07 16.66 -16.91
CA VAL A 358 -15.62 16.49 -16.94
C VAL A 358 -15.13 16.30 -15.51
N LYS A 359 -14.12 15.45 -15.31
CA LYS A 359 -13.50 15.31 -13.98
C LYS A 359 -12.70 16.58 -13.69
N GLY A 360 -12.91 17.16 -12.51
CA GLY A 360 -12.41 18.49 -12.17
C GLY A 360 -12.09 18.61 -10.68
N GLY A 361 -12.11 19.84 -10.17
CA GLY A 361 -11.60 20.19 -8.85
C GLY A 361 -10.07 20.24 -8.76
N THR A 362 -9.59 20.94 -7.75
CA THR A 362 -8.15 21.17 -7.45
C THR A 362 -7.66 20.41 -6.23
N GLU A 363 -8.52 19.61 -5.62
CA GLU A 363 -8.30 18.91 -4.35
C GLU A 363 -9.27 17.72 -4.22
N THR A 364 -8.96 16.80 -3.30
CA THR A 364 -9.86 15.71 -2.90
C THR A 364 -10.46 16.02 -1.53
N ARG A 365 -11.80 16.06 -1.41
CA ARG A 365 -12.47 16.14 -0.08
C ARG A 365 -12.38 14.78 0.61
N THR A 366 -12.14 14.80 1.91
CA THR A 366 -12.06 13.62 2.76
C THR A 366 -12.97 13.75 3.98
N ALA A 367 -13.56 12.63 4.40
CA ALA A 367 -14.29 12.49 5.64
C ALA A 367 -13.86 11.19 6.34
N VAL A 368 -13.61 11.24 7.63
CA VAL A 368 -13.37 10.07 8.48
C VAL A 368 -14.35 10.13 9.65
N VAL A 369 -15.21 9.12 9.73
CA VAL A 369 -15.99 8.82 10.94
C VAL A 369 -15.28 7.71 11.68
N GLN A 370 -15.02 7.91 12.97
CA GLN A 370 -14.67 6.83 13.90
C GLN A 370 -15.78 6.66 14.93
N ARG A 371 -16.06 5.42 15.33
CA ARG A 371 -16.92 5.11 16.49
C ARG A 371 -16.17 4.22 17.46
N ASP A 372 -16.29 4.52 18.74
CA ASP A 372 -15.63 3.86 19.87
C ASP A 372 -16.66 3.70 21.01
N GLY A 373 -17.47 2.64 20.93
CA GLY A 373 -18.68 2.49 21.73
C GLY A 373 -19.72 3.56 21.39
N ASP A 374 -20.07 4.38 22.38
CA ASP A 374 -21.00 5.51 22.22
C ASP A 374 -20.32 6.78 21.67
N ASP A 375 -18.99 6.89 21.76
CA ASP A 375 -18.25 8.04 21.24
C ASP A 375 -18.18 8.01 19.70
N VAL A 376 -18.56 9.12 19.06
CA VAL A 376 -18.48 9.29 17.60
C VAL A 376 -17.64 10.52 17.27
N PHE A 377 -16.58 10.31 16.47
CA PHE A 377 -15.68 11.35 16.01
C PHE A 377 -15.85 11.56 14.51
N VAL A 378 -16.15 12.80 14.10
CA VAL A 378 -16.21 13.19 12.69
C VAL A 378 -15.05 14.14 12.38
N VAL A 379 -14.19 13.72 11.47
CA VAL A 379 -13.04 14.48 10.96
C VAL A 379 -13.21 14.69 9.46
N ALA A 380 -13.48 15.92 9.05
CA ALA A 380 -13.48 16.30 7.63
C ALA A 380 -12.10 16.82 7.21
N GLY A 381 -11.89 17.02 5.92
CA GLY A 381 -10.63 17.56 5.41
C GLY A 381 -10.54 17.66 3.90
N LEU A 382 -9.43 18.22 3.43
CA LEU A 382 -9.02 18.23 2.03
C LEU A 382 -7.56 17.81 1.89
N GLU A 383 -7.20 17.25 0.74
CA GLU A 383 -5.85 16.87 0.35
C GLU A 383 -5.61 17.18 -1.14
N ASP A 384 -4.35 17.24 -1.55
CA ASP A 384 -3.87 17.59 -2.90
C ASP A 384 -4.09 19.07 -3.36
N LEU A 385 -4.62 19.96 -2.49
CA LEU A 385 -4.93 21.35 -2.82
C LEU A 385 -3.66 22.19 -3.08
N SER A 386 -3.24 22.20 -4.34
CA SER A 386 -1.99 22.85 -4.78
C SER A 386 -2.17 24.37 -4.94
N VAL A 387 -1.37 25.15 -4.21
CA VAL A 387 -1.42 26.62 -4.17
C VAL A 387 -0.03 27.24 -4.25
N LEU A 388 0.07 28.45 -4.80
CA LEU A 388 1.31 29.19 -4.98
C LEU A 388 1.06 30.70 -4.84
N LYS A 389 1.96 31.40 -4.14
CA LYS A 389 2.16 32.85 -4.27
C LYS A 389 3.55 33.13 -4.86
N SER A 390 3.63 34.07 -5.81
CA SER A 390 4.86 34.40 -6.53
C SER A 390 5.80 35.34 -5.78
N THR A 391 5.25 36.09 -4.82
CA THR A 391 5.90 37.08 -3.96
C THR A 391 5.11 37.16 -2.64
N GLY A 392 5.50 38.02 -1.71
CA GLY A 392 4.83 38.17 -0.40
C GLY A 392 5.17 37.05 0.59
N SER A 393 6.38 36.50 0.46
CA SER A 393 6.94 35.46 1.32
C SER A 393 8.43 35.70 1.52
N GLU A 394 8.89 35.60 2.75
CA GLU A 394 10.26 35.88 3.18
C GLU A 394 10.85 34.66 3.90
N PHE A 395 12.17 34.65 4.13
CA PHE A 395 12.80 33.76 5.09
C PHE A 395 14.15 34.31 5.56
N HIS A 396 14.19 34.81 6.78
CA HIS A 396 15.38 35.38 7.44
C HIS A 396 15.30 35.18 8.96
N GLY A 397 16.35 35.56 9.68
CA GLY A 397 16.46 35.43 11.14
C GLY A 397 16.66 34.00 11.63
N PHE A 398 16.85 33.03 10.73
CA PHE A 398 17.03 31.62 11.11
C PHE A 398 18.44 31.34 11.66
N PRO A 399 18.60 30.45 12.65
CA PRO A 399 19.91 30.09 13.20
C PRO A 399 20.86 29.59 12.11
N ARG A 400 22.11 30.09 12.12
CA ARG A 400 23.16 29.68 11.18
C ARG A 400 24.20 28.81 11.88
N ASP A 401 24.20 27.52 11.55
CA ASP A 401 25.17 26.54 12.02
C ASP A 401 26.27 26.27 10.97
N ARG A 402 27.17 25.31 11.24
CA ARG A 402 28.26 24.91 10.33
C ARG A 402 27.80 24.22 9.03
N TYR A 403 26.53 23.85 8.90
CA TYR A 403 25.93 23.24 7.72
C TYR A 403 24.95 24.18 6.98
N THR A 404 24.70 25.38 7.50
CA THR A 404 23.68 26.31 7.00
C THR A 404 24.18 27.10 5.77
N THR A 405 24.01 26.52 4.58
CA THR A 405 24.31 27.17 3.29
C THR A 405 23.19 28.07 2.77
N LEU A 406 21.96 27.94 3.28
CA LEU A 406 20.79 28.69 2.82
C LEU A 406 21.00 30.21 2.97
N ALA A 407 20.79 30.96 1.89
CA ALA A 407 20.72 32.42 1.93
C ALA A 407 19.40 32.88 2.56
N GLU A 408 19.43 34.01 3.25
CA GLU A 408 18.22 34.72 3.68
C GLU A 408 17.59 35.44 2.49
N THR A 409 16.27 35.65 2.50
CA THR A 409 15.59 36.39 1.43
C THR A 409 14.37 37.15 1.92
N ASP A 410 14.18 38.35 1.37
CA ASP A 410 13.03 39.24 1.62
C ASP A 410 11.97 39.14 0.50
N ASP A 411 12.19 38.28 -0.51
CA ASP A 411 11.14 37.82 -1.41
C ASP A 411 11.43 36.40 -1.95
N ARG A 412 10.38 35.62 -2.20
CA ARG A 412 10.43 34.29 -2.83
C ARG A 412 9.04 33.80 -3.21
N ILE A 413 9.00 32.83 -4.13
CA ILE A 413 7.85 31.95 -4.29
C ILE A 413 7.60 31.16 -2.98
N LEU A 414 6.33 31.03 -2.60
CA LEU A 414 5.87 30.03 -1.64
C LEU A 414 4.79 29.18 -2.31
N ALA A 415 5.08 27.88 -2.46
CA ALA A 415 4.17 26.92 -3.06
C ALA A 415 4.01 25.70 -2.14
N THR A 416 2.81 25.15 -2.09
CA THR A 416 2.49 23.99 -1.25
C THR A 416 1.30 23.20 -1.79
N SER A 417 1.18 21.93 -1.37
CA SER A 417 -0.02 21.13 -1.55
C SER A 417 -0.70 21.01 -0.18
N VAL A 418 -1.73 21.81 0.05
CA VAL A 418 -2.39 21.89 1.36
C VAL A 418 -3.12 20.58 1.62
N THR A 419 -2.70 19.86 2.65
CA THR A 419 -3.53 18.83 3.28
C THR A 419 -3.95 19.32 4.66
N ALA A 420 -5.26 19.42 4.87
CA ALA A 420 -5.86 19.96 6.08
C ALA A 420 -6.99 19.03 6.55
N ARG A 421 -7.04 18.70 7.85
CA ARG A 421 -8.11 17.88 8.42
C ARG A 421 -8.55 18.47 9.75
N TRP A 422 -9.86 18.57 9.99
CA TRP A 422 -10.45 19.23 11.15
C TRP A 422 -11.50 18.36 11.81
N ARG A 423 -11.50 18.35 13.16
CA ARG A 423 -12.47 17.61 13.98
C ARG A 423 -13.62 18.51 14.41
N TYR A 424 -14.83 18.06 14.17
CA TYR A 424 -16.04 18.71 14.68
C TYR A 424 -16.27 18.39 16.16
N THR A 425 -16.86 19.33 16.89
CA THR A 425 -17.29 19.16 18.30
C THR A 425 -18.72 18.59 18.42
N THR A 426 -19.44 18.52 17.30
CA THR A 426 -20.81 17.98 17.16
C THR A 426 -20.96 17.32 15.79
N ALA A 427 -21.92 16.40 15.66
CA ALA A 427 -22.29 15.78 14.37
C ALA A 427 -23.49 16.48 13.68
N ASP A 428 -24.09 17.47 14.33
CA ASP A 428 -25.23 18.26 13.83
C ASP A 428 -24.73 19.55 13.17
N VAL A 429 -24.30 19.44 11.90
CA VAL A 429 -23.74 20.55 11.09
C VAL A 429 -24.12 20.38 9.61
N ASP A 430 -24.18 21.49 8.86
CA ASP A 430 -24.21 21.46 7.39
C ASP A 430 -22.79 21.20 6.86
N TYR A 431 -22.43 19.93 6.69
CA TYR A 431 -21.11 19.50 6.25
C TYR A 431 -20.69 20.08 4.89
N ASP A 432 -21.63 20.30 3.96
CA ASP A 432 -21.33 20.78 2.61
C ASP A 432 -21.05 22.29 2.61
N ALA A 433 -21.87 23.08 3.33
CA ALA A 433 -21.61 24.51 3.53
C ALA A 433 -20.32 24.75 4.32
N LEU A 434 -20.11 23.97 5.38
CA LEU A 434 -18.95 24.08 6.28
C LEU A 434 -17.63 23.70 5.58
N TYR A 435 -17.63 22.62 4.78
CA TYR A 435 -16.47 22.30 3.93
C TYR A 435 -16.15 23.44 2.95
N ALA A 436 -17.18 23.99 2.29
CA ALA A 436 -17.00 25.06 1.31
C ALA A 436 -16.44 26.34 1.94
N ASP A 437 -16.90 26.71 3.13
CA ASP A 437 -16.43 27.93 3.80
C ASP A 437 -15.04 27.76 4.44
N VAL A 438 -14.74 26.60 5.05
CA VAL A 438 -13.38 26.27 5.49
C VAL A 438 -12.41 26.34 4.31
N ARG A 439 -12.73 25.70 3.17
CA ARG A 439 -11.92 25.76 1.94
C ARG A 439 -11.68 27.20 1.49
N ARG A 440 -12.71 28.06 1.54
CA ARG A 440 -12.61 29.49 1.21
C ARG A 440 -11.65 30.22 2.17
N LEU A 441 -11.85 30.09 3.48
CA LEU A 441 -11.01 30.72 4.51
C LEU A 441 -9.54 30.29 4.43
N LEU A 442 -9.27 29.01 4.13
CA LEU A 442 -7.91 28.50 3.93
C LEU A 442 -7.23 29.17 2.72
N LEU A 443 -7.94 29.35 1.60
CA LEU A 443 -7.41 29.98 0.40
C LEU A 443 -7.22 31.50 0.54
N GLU A 444 -8.20 32.21 1.10
CA GLU A 444 -8.09 33.64 1.43
C GLU A 444 -6.91 33.90 2.36
N THR A 445 -6.80 33.14 3.46
CA THR A 445 -5.71 33.33 4.43
C THR A 445 -4.35 32.96 3.86
N PHE A 446 -4.26 31.93 3.00
CA PHE A 446 -3.01 31.64 2.28
C PHE A 446 -2.62 32.79 1.36
N ALA A 447 -3.56 33.40 0.63
CA ALA A 447 -3.29 34.51 -0.27
C ALA A 447 -2.84 35.78 0.49
N ASP A 448 -3.66 36.24 1.44
CA ASP A 448 -3.53 37.57 2.06
C ASP A 448 -2.42 37.67 3.11
N VAL A 449 -2.00 36.56 3.72
CA VAL A 449 -0.93 36.59 4.74
C VAL A 449 0.44 36.79 4.09
N HIS A 450 1.05 37.94 4.33
CA HIS A 450 2.48 38.16 4.10
C HIS A 450 3.29 37.21 5.00
N SER A 451 4.10 36.35 4.38
CA SER A 451 4.55 35.10 5.00
C SER A 451 6.03 35.12 5.39
N PHE A 452 6.36 35.43 6.65
CA PHE A 452 7.74 35.30 7.16
C PHE A 452 8.18 33.83 7.32
N ALA A 453 7.23 32.90 7.46
CA ALA A 453 7.49 31.46 7.48
C ALA A 453 6.22 30.66 7.12
N LEU A 454 6.36 29.47 6.51
CA LEU A 454 5.22 28.60 6.20
C LEU A 454 4.47 28.16 7.49
N GLN A 455 5.19 28.01 8.61
CA GLN A 455 4.64 27.80 9.94
C GLN A 455 3.66 28.92 10.36
N GLN A 456 3.96 30.18 10.04
CA GLN A 456 3.10 31.33 10.35
C GLN A 456 1.83 31.30 9.49
N THR A 457 1.96 31.04 8.19
CA THR A 457 0.84 30.96 7.26
C THR A 457 -0.10 29.81 7.62
N LEU A 458 0.43 28.62 7.91
CA LEU A 458 -0.31 27.46 8.43
C LEU A 458 -1.06 27.81 9.71
N TYR A 459 -0.35 28.38 10.71
CA TYR A 459 -0.98 28.79 11.96
C TYR A 459 -2.12 29.78 11.74
N LYS A 460 -1.94 30.78 10.87
CA LYS A 460 -2.97 31.78 10.57
C LYS A 460 -4.17 31.19 9.84
N MET A 461 -3.96 30.25 8.92
CA MET A 461 -5.03 29.50 8.27
C MET A 461 -5.88 28.73 9.30
N GLY A 462 -5.25 28.04 10.26
CA GLY A 462 -5.95 27.34 11.34
C GLY A 462 -6.65 28.28 12.33
N GLU A 463 -5.97 29.37 12.73
CA GLU A 463 -6.52 30.42 13.61
C GLU A 463 -7.77 31.06 13.00
N ARG A 464 -7.77 31.35 11.68
CA ARG A 464 -8.92 31.91 10.97
C ARG A 464 -10.11 30.94 10.95
N VAL A 465 -9.88 29.66 10.62
CA VAL A 465 -10.93 28.62 10.64
C VAL A 465 -11.54 28.47 12.04
N LEU A 466 -10.71 28.43 13.09
CA LEU A 466 -11.20 28.36 14.47
C LEU A 466 -11.80 29.68 14.99
N HIS A 467 -11.60 30.81 14.33
CA HIS A 467 -12.32 32.04 14.67
C HIS A 467 -13.77 32.01 14.15
N GLU A 468 -13.98 31.58 12.90
CA GLU A 468 -15.31 31.64 12.27
C GLU A 468 -16.22 30.44 12.63
N HIS A 469 -15.66 29.24 12.90
CA HIS A 469 -16.42 27.99 13.04
C HIS A 469 -16.38 27.38 14.46
N PRO A 470 -17.25 27.78 15.41
CA PRO A 470 -17.27 27.24 16.77
C PRO A 470 -17.47 25.72 16.85
N GLU A 471 -18.16 25.14 15.87
CA GLU A 471 -18.35 23.71 15.66
C GLU A 471 -17.07 22.92 15.31
N ILE A 472 -15.96 23.58 14.99
CA ILE A 472 -14.64 22.97 14.82
C ILE A 472 -13.81 23.16 16.10
N GLY A 473 -13.29 22.07 16.65
CA GLY A 473 -12.47 22.08 17.87
C GLY A 473 -10.97 22.19 17.62
N GLU A 474 -10.49 21.52 16.57
CA GLU A 474 -9.09 21.54 16.16
C GLU A 474 -8.91 21.20 14.67
N ILE A 475 -7.85 21.73 14.08
CA ILE A 475 -7.48 21.55 12.68
C ILE A 475 -5.98 21.26 12.58
N ARG A 476 -5.64 20.20 11.84
CA ARG A 476 -4.28 19.72 11.61
C ARG A 476 -3.91 19.87 10.15
N PHE A 477 -2.65 20.24 9.91
CA PHE A 477 -2.12 20.49 8.58
C PHE A 477 -0.85 19.69 8.32
N SER A 478 -0.66 19.30 7.07
CA SER A 478 0.64 19.00 6.48
C SER A 478 0.78 19.77 5.18
N MET A 479 1.83 20.59 5.11
CA MET A 479 2.06 21.57 4.06
C MET A 479 3.53 21.44 3.61
N PRO A 480 3.82 20.65 2.56
CA PRO A 480 5.17 20.58 2.00
C PRO A 480 5.51 21.91 1.32
N ASN A 481 6.70 22.45 1.58
CA ASN A 481 7.25 23.59 0.85
C ASN A 481 7.80 23.11 -0.50
N LEU A 482 7.02 23.30 -1.57
CA LEU A 482 7.35 22.86 -2.92
C LEU A 482 8.35 23.85 -3.53
N HIS A 483 9.63 23.51 -3.44
CA HIS A 483 10.72 24.44 -3.75
C HIS A 483 10.73 24.89 -5.22
N HIS A 484 10.61 26.19 -5.41
CA HIS A 484 10.85 26.87 -6.69
C HIS A 484 12.14 27.67 -6.55
N PHE A 485 13.26 27.10 -6.98
CA PHE A 485 14.57 27.73 -6.85
C PHE A 485 14.79 28.74 -7.99
N LEU A 486 15.14 29.98 -7.65
CA LEU A 486 15.57 30.98 -8.64
C LEU A 486 16.82 30.46 -9.36
N VAL A 487 16.76 30.39 -10.69
CA VAL A 487 17.85 29.81 -11.49
C VAL A 487 19.00 30.82 -11.62
N ASP A 488 20.24 30.40 -11.32
CA ASP A 488 21.42 31.20 -11.62
C ASP A 488 21.65 31.26 -13.13
N LEU A 489 21.46 32.45 -13.72
CA LEU A 489 21.70 32.73 -15.14
C LEU A 489 23.01 33.51 -15.37
N ALA A 490 23.77 33.84 -14.33
CA ALA A 490 25.06 34.52 -14.46
C ALA A 490 26.09 33.74 -15.32
N PRO A 491 26.12 32.38 -15.33
CA PRO A 491 26.93 31.62 -16.29
C PRO A 491 26.62 31.87 -17.77
N PHE A 492 25.44 32.43 -18.08
CA PHE A 492 25.03 32.81 -19.43
C PHE A 492 25.16 34.33 -19.69
N GLY A 493 25.67 35.10 -18.72
CA GLY A 493 25.78 36.55 -18.81
C GLY A 493 24.46 37.31 -18.66
N MET A 494 23.48 36.72 -17.97
CA MET A 494 22.14 37.28 -17.75
C MET A 494 21.84 37.41 -16.25
N ASP A 495 21.02 38.38 -15.89
CA ASP A 495 20.36 38.45 -14.58
C ASP A 495 19.05 37.64 -14.56
N ASN A 496 18.45 37.52 -13.38
CA ASN A 496 17.17 36.83 -13.18
C ASN A 496 16.41 37.51 -12.03
N PRO A 497 15.63 38.57 -12.30
CA PRO A 497 15.02 39.42 -11.28
C PRO A 497 13.72 38.81 -10.71
N GLY A 498 13.76 37.53 -10.32
CA GLY A 498 12.59 36.82 -9.79
C GLY A 498 11.66 36.26 -10.87
N GLU A 499 12.18 35.86 -12.04
CA GLU A 499 11.37 35.46 -13.19
C GLU A 499 11.48 33.96 -13.54
N VAL A 500 12.70 33.40 -13.57
CA VAL A 500 12.95 32.03 -14.03
C VAL A 500 13.29 31.11 -12.85
N PHE A 501 12.41 30.13 -12.59
CA PHE A 501 12.54 29.20 -11.46
C PHE A 501 12.58 27.74 -11.90
N TYR A 502 13.37 26.93 -11.18
CA TYR A 502 13.31 25.49 -11.22
C TYR A 502 12.38 24.98 -10.10
N ALA A 503 11.19 24.48 -10.49
CA ALA A 503 10.31 23.73 -9.60
C ALA A 503 10.89 22.33 -9.37
N ALA A 504 11.27 22.02 -8.13
CA ALA A 504 11.92 20.76 -7.76
C ALA A 504 10.94 19.79 -7.08
N ASP A 505 10.73 18.62 -7.67
CA ASP A 505 9.86 17.56 -7.10
C ASP A 505 10.28 17.19 -5.66
N ARG A 506 11.59 17.04 -5.45
CA ARG A 506 12.20 16.53 -4.21
C ARG A 506 13.65 17.05 -4.07
N PRO A 507 14.16 17.25 -2.84
CA PRO A 507 13.43 17.21 -1.58
C PRO A 507 12.58 18.48 -1.39
N TYR A 508 11.46 18.35 -0.67
CA TYR A 508 10.67 19.46 -0.15
C TYR A 508 10.90 19.59 1.37
N GLY A 509 10.74 20.79 1.91
CA GLY A 509 10.54 20.94 3.36
C GLY A 509 9.16 20.43 3.74
N LEU A 510 8.98 19.81 4.90
CA LEU A 510 7.66 19.37 5.38
C LEU A 510 7.32 20.14 6.67
N ILE A 511 6.25 20.92 6.63
CA ILE A 511 5.79 21.72 7.77
C ILE A 511 4.41 21.18 8.18
N GLU A 512 4.29 20.81 9.44
CA GLU A 512 3.07 20.23 10.03
C GLU A 512 2.78 20.92 11.36
N ALA A 513 1.50 21.17 11.65
CA ALA A 513 1.06 21.57 12.99
C ALA A 513 -0.41 21.27 13.24
N GLU A 514 -0.75 21.12 14.52
CA GLU A 514 -2.11 21.20 15.05
C GLU A 514 -2.38 22.64 15.52
N VAL A 515 -3.50 23.22 15.09
CA VAL A 515 -4.09 24.42 15.69
C VAL A 515 -5.39 24.00 16.36
N ARG A 516 -5.56 24.28 17.65
CA ARG A 516 -6.74 23.88 18.43
C ARG A 516 -7.21 24.98 19.36
N ARG A 517 -8.48 24.90 19.77
CA ARG A 517 -9.00 25.72 20.87
C ARG A 517 -8.36 25.30 22.20
N SER A 518 -8.34 26.21 23.17
CA SER A 518 -7.84 25.97 24.53
C SER A 518 -8.91 25.45 25.51
N ASP A 519 -10.18 25.60 25.16
CA ASP A 519 -11.36 25.13 25.91
C ASP A 519 -11.85 23.74 25.47
N VAL A 520 -11.49 23.29 24.27
CA VAL A 520 -11.73 21.93 23.79
C VAL A 520 -10.64 20.99 24.29
N ALA A 521 -11.05 19.91 24.96
CA ALA A 521 -10.16 18.83 25.37
C ALA A 521 -9.63 18.07 24.12
N PRO A 522 -8.31 17.79 24.04
CA PRO A 522 -7.76 16.89 23.02
C PRO A 522 -8.29 15.47 23.23
N ASP A 523 -8.74 14.82 22.15
CA ASP A 523 -9.00 13.38 22.15
C ASP A 523 -8.12 12.69 21.08
N PRO A 524 -7.01 12.04 21.48
CA PRO A 524 -6.14 11.33 20.55
C PRO A 524 -6.84 10.21 19.78
N ARG A 525 -7.93 9.62 20.28
CA ARG A 525 -8.66 8.52 19.61
C ARG A 525 -9.23 8.97 18.27
N ALA A 526 -9.71 10.21 18.20
CA ALA A 526 -10.23 10.81 16.96
C ALA A 526 -9.18 10.85 15.84
N TRP A 527 -7.89 10.96 16.19
CA TRP A 527 -6.77 11.03 15.26
C TRP A 527 -6.03 9.70 15.06
N ALA A 528 -6.12 8.77 16.02
CA ALA A 528 -5.33 7.53 16.09
C ALA A 528 -5.32 6.65 14.83
N THR A 529 -6.31 6.77 13.93
CA THR A 529 -6.28 6.10 12.62
C THR A 529 -6.47 7.02 11.41
N VAL A 530 -6.63 8.34 11.61
CA VAL A 530 -6.51 9.30 10.51
C VAL A 530 -5.08 9.21 9.95
N ALA A 531 -4.91 9.27 8.63
CA ALA A 531 -3.58 9.15 8.02
C ALA A 531 -2.68 10.29 8.56
N GLY A 532 -1.66 9.92 9.33
CA GLY A 532 -1.11 10.80 10.36
C GLY A 532 -0.30 11.98 9.83
N PHE A 533 -0.59 13.14 10.41
CA PHE A 533 0.27 14.32 10.48
C PHE A 533 0.10 14.89 11.90
N CYS A 534 1.21 15.26 12.55
CA CYS A 534 1.32 15.60 14.00
C CYS A 534 1.03 14.46 15.00
#